data_AF-A0A7W6FRZ2-F1
#
_entry.id   AF-A0A7W6FRZ2-F1
#
_cell.length_a   1.000
_cell.length_b   1.000
_cell.length_c   1.000
_cell.angle_alpha   90.00
_cell.angle_beta   90.00
_cell.angle_gamma   90.00
#
_symmetry.space_group_name_H-M   'P 1'
#
loop_
_entity.id
_entity.type
_entity.pdbx_description
1 polymer ?
#
loop_
_entity_poly.entity_id
_entity_poly.type
_entity_poly.pdbx_seq_one_letter_code
_entity_poly.pdbx_strand_id
1 'polypeptide(L)'
;MMKVLKAALHSVWRQTKLLGSLIRGLFEPGLASIARDIVAKQLDSNATARTYRHSRLTRVMRWWASSPMRSILIIVLIYAGVQLIGSLGWLSRINVTDVARLEFRDFWTVNIAVLGVQAALIGLVFPLVIAFVGLLNQGRAAFASRLTIYAESSMAVFVGVSSLLLCVAIALQLPFASRTEATGAIMTMLNLAWFIGNVGALVYFVLRTIAFLHPARRAPIIRAYVANVVWPRELNETVIRNRWSNAVAYDYLLDGDQVDLFDRGGGVRTWYSALAEFGEPRVARRLRRKVRLVDVRLALLAPVARTWLAEARAFDDGRVHDFGTPVDPGINYEGEVVLARATLPLTPIARWGIRASFRFRRVGEDHGSIDETATLFAR
;
A
#
# COMPACT_ATOMS: atom_id res chain seq x y z
N MET A 1 34.03 20.76 40.31
CA MET A 1 33.14 19.59 40.39
C MET A 1 31.66 19.92 40.15
N MET A 2 31.07 20.91 40.85
CA MET A 2 29.63 21.23 40.75
C MET A 2 29.14 21.69 39.35
N LYS A 3 29.95 22.43 38.58
CA LYS A 3 29.60 22.84 37.20
C LYS A 3 29.50 21.65 36.23
N VAL A 4 30.41 20.68 36.35
CA VAL A 4 30.43 19.47 35.52
C VAL A 4 29.22 18.58 35.80
N LEU A 5 28.86 18.42 37.09
CA LEU A 5 27.67 17.67 37.48
C LEU A 5 26.38 18.31 36.96
N LYS A 6 26.25 19.65 37.06
CA LYS A 6 25.09 20.39 36.54
C LYS A 6 24.96 20.27 35.01
N ALA A 7 26.08 20.33 34.29
CA ALA A 7 26.10 20.15 32.83
C ALA A 7 25.70 18.72 32.43
N ALA A 8 26.20 17.71 33.14
CA ALA A 8 25.84 16.31 32.92
C ALA A 8 24.35 16.06 33.18
N LEU A 9 23.81 16.56 34.30
CA LEU A 9 22.40 16.41 34.65
C LEU A 9 21.48 17.08 33.61
N HIS A 10 21.88 18.26 33.13
CA HIS A 10 21.13 18.98 32.11
C HIS A 10 21.18 18.31 30.73
N SER A 11 22.29 17.64 30.40
CA SER A 11 22.40 16.80 29.19
C SER A 11 21.49 15.57 29.27
N VAL A 12 21.50 14.86 30.40
CA VAL A 12 20.64 13.68 30.63
C VAL A 12 19.16 14.06 30.54
N TRP A 13 18.75 15.14 31.20
CA TRP A 13 17.37 15.63 31.15
C TRP A 13 16.91 16.00 29.74
N ARG A 14 17.79 16.61 28.93
CA ARG A 14 17.48 16.93 27.53
C ARG A 14 17.32 15.66 26.68
N GLN A 15 18.18 14.66 26.90
CA GLN A 15 18.12 13.37 26.20
C GLN A 15 16.85 12.57 26.55
N THR A 16 16.44 12.55 27.81
CA THR A 16 15.19 11.88 28.23
C THR A 16 13.96 12.59 27.66
N LYS A 17 13.95 13.93 27.65
CA LYS A 17 12.87 14.71 27.02
C LYS A 17 12.78 14.45 25.51
N LEU A 18 13.93 14.42 24.82
CA LEU A 18 13.98 14.07 23.40
C LEU A 18 13.43 12.65 23.17
N LEU A 19 13.89 11.66 23.95
CA LEU A 19 13.41 10.28 23.83
C LEU A 19 11.89 10.18 24.01
N GLY A 20 11.33 10.85 25.03
CA GLY A 20 9.88 10.89 25.25
C GLY A 20 9.11 11.49 24.05
N SER A 21 9.63 12.57 23.46
CA SER A 21 9.02 13.16 22.26
C SER A 21 9.09 12.24 21.04
N LEU A 22 10.19 11.49 20.87
CA LEU A 22 10.33 10.52 19.78
C LEU A 22 9.40 9.33 19.95
N ILE A 23 9.24 8.82 21.17
CA ILE A 23 8.31 7.72 21.46
C ILE A 23 6.88 8.13 21.10
N ARG A 24 6.45 9.34 21.48
CA ARG A 24 5.16 9.89 21.07
C ARG A 24 5.04 10.00 19.55
N GLY A 25 6.07 10.53 18.89
CA GLY A 25 6.10 10.70 17.43
C GLY A 25 6.07 9.39 16.63
N LEU A 26 6.33 8.22 17.24
CA LEU A 26 6.18 6.92 16.57
C LEU A 26 4.72 6.59 16.22
N PHE A 27 3.77 7.14 16.97
CA PHE A 27 2.33 6.91 16.82
C PHE A 27 1.63 8.00 15.99
N GLU A 28 2.33 9.10 15.70
CA GLU A 28 1.79 10.18 14.87
C GLU A 28 1.87 9.85 13.37
N PRO A 29 0.93 10.38 12.57
CA PRO A 29 0.90 10.12 11.14
C PRO A 29 2.15 10.67 10.45
N GLY A 30 2.74 9.86 9.55
CA GLY A 30 3.76 10.33 8.63
C GLY A 30 3.20 11.21 7.52
N LEU A 31 4.10 11.87 6.79
CA LEU A 31 3.78 12.73 5.65
C LEU A 31 2.90 12.05 4.60
N ALA A 32 3.14 10.75 4.34
CA ALA A 32 2.33 9.98 3.40
C ALA A 32 0.90 9.73 3.89
N SER A 33 0.66 9.72 5.21
CA SER A 33 -0.70 9.66 5.76
C SER A 33 -1.40 10.99 5.63
N ILE A 34 -0.73 12.08 6.00
CA ILE A 34 -1.25 13.45 5.89
C ILE A 34 -1.64 13.74 4.44
N ALA A 35 -0.77 13.41 3.48
CA ALA A 35 -1.05 13.59 2.06
C ALA A 35 -2.27 12.77 1.60
N ARG A 36 -2.39 11.50 2.03
CA ARG A 36 -3.55 10.67 1.71
C ARG A 36 -4.85 11.26 2.24
N ASP A 37 -4.85 11.83 3.44
CA ASP A 37 -6.03 12.43 4.03
C ASP A 37 -6.43 13.72 3.29
N ILE A 38 -5.45 14.55 2.89
CA ILE A 38 -5.68 15.75 2.06
C ILE A 38 -6.27 15.37 0.70
N VAL A 39 -5.65 14.39 0.03
CA VAL A 39 -6.11 13.92 -1.28
C VAL A 39 -7.49 13.29 -1.19
N ALA A 40 -7.77 12.48 -0.16
CA ALA A 40 -9.09 11.90 0.05
C ALA A 40 -10.17 12.99 0.17
N LYS A 41 -9.93 14.00 1.02
CA LYS A 41 -10.85 15.14 1.18
C LYS A 41 -11.07 15.91 -0.12
N GLN A 42 -10.00 16.15 -0.88
CA GLN A 42 -10.09 16.86 -2.16
C GLN A 42 -10.84 16.07 -3.23
N LEU A 43 -10.69 14.74 -3.26
CA LEU A 43 -11.43 13.87 -4.17
C LEU A 43 -12.91 13.70 -3.75
N ASP A 44 -13.21 13.82 -2.46
CA ASP A 44 -14.58 13.83 -1.96
C ASP A 44 -15.31 15.13 -2.29
N SER A 45 -14.63 16.28 -2.24
CA SER A 45 -15.23 17.59 -2.54
C SER A 45 -15.39 17.87 -4.04
N ASN A 46 -14.56 17.27 -4.89
CA ASN A 46 -14.56 17.53 -6.32
C ASN A 46 -15.73 16.83 -7.06
N ALA A 47 -16.66 17.63 -7.60
CA ALA A 47 -17.82 17.14 -8.34
C ALA A 47 -17.45 16.27 -9.56
N THR A 48 -16.42 16.67 -10.32
CA THR A 48 -15.95 15.93 -11.50
C THR A 48 -15.37 14.57 -11.10
N ALA A 49 -14.60 14.52 -10.00
CA ALA A 49 -14.06 13.26 -9.50
C ALA A 49 -15.19 12.32 -9.06
N ARG A 50 -16.25 12.85 -8.44
CA ARG A 50 -17.42 12.07 -8.02
C ARG A 50 -18.17 11.43 -9.18
N THR A 51 -18.28 12.11 -10.32
CA THR A 51 -18.96 11.57 -11.51
C THR A 51 -18.33 10.28 -12.03
N TYR A 52 -17.00 10.15 -11.91
CA TYR A 52 -16.26 8.99 -12.40
C TYR A 52 -15.89 7.99 -11.30
N ARG A 53 -16.38 8.15 -10.07
CA ARG A 53 -16.09 7.24 -8.97
C ARG A 53 -16.65 5.85 -9.21
N HIS A 54 -15.89 4.84 -8.81
CA HIS A 54 -16.40 3.47 -8.78
C HIS A 54 -17.57 3.33 -7.81
N SER A 55 -18.55 2.52 -8.21
CA SER A 55 -19.65 2.10 -7.34
C SER A 55 -19.10 1.34 -6.12
N ARG A 56 -19.90 1.26 -5.06
CA ARG A 56 -19.50 0.56 -3.82
C ARG A 56 -19.14 -0.90 -4.09
N LEU A 57 -19.91 -1.58 -4.92
CA LEU A 57 -19.69 -2.98 -5.29
C LEU A 57 -18.35 -3.17 -6.03
N THR A 58 -18.06 -2.31 -7.01
CA THR A 58 -16.76 -2.36 -7.72
C THR A 58 -15.59 -2.09 -6.78
N ARG A 59 -15.77 -1.22 -5.78
CA ARG A 59 -14.73 -0.93 -4.78
C ARG A 59 -14.46 -2.14 -3.88
N VAL A 60 -15.51 -2.82 -3.41
CA VAL A 60 -15.38 -4.05 -2.61
C VAL A 60 -14.66 -5.12 -3.44
N MET A 61 -15.13 -5.41 -4.66
CA MET A 61 -14.51 -6.41 -5.52
C MET A 61 -13.02 -6.12 -5.77
N ARG A 62 -12.67 -4.85 -6.01
CA ARG A 62 -11.27 -4.45 -6.18
C ARG A 62 -10.44 -4.56 -4.91
N TRP A 63 -11.02 -4.29 -3.75
CA TRP A 63 -10.32 -4.49 -2.48
C TRP A 63 -9.91 -5.97 -2.34
N TRP A 64 -10.83 -6.89 -2.62
CA TRP A 64 -10.56 -8.33 -2.66
C TRP A 64 -9.49 -8.71 -3.70
N ALA A 65 -9.49 -8.06 -4.87
CA ALA A 65 -8.49 -8.26 -5.92
C ALA A 65 -7.09 -7.75 -5.53
N SER A 66 -7.02 -6.59 -4.86
CA SER A 66 -5.76 -5.89 -4.54
C SER A 66 -4.96 -6.53 -3.41
N SER A 67 -5.54 -7.47 -2.67
CA SER A 67 -4.91 -8.11 -1.51
C SER A 67 -5.17 -9.62 -1.52
N PRO A 68 -4.65 -10.37 -2.51
CA PRO A 68 -4.98 -11.79 -2.71
C PRO A 68 -4.67 -12.63 -1.47
N MET A 69 -3.57 -12.34 -0.77
CA MET A 69 -3.21 -13.05 0.47
C MET A 69 -4.23 -12.84 1.60
N ARG A 70 -4.76 -11.62 1.75
CA ARG A 70 -5.79 -11.33 2.77
C ARG A 70 -7.10 -12.00 2.41
N SER A 71 -7.46 -11.98 1.14
CA SER A 71 -8.64 -12.66 0.60
C SER A 71 -8.58 -14.17 0.83
N ILE A 72 -7.45 -14.81 0.52
CA ILE A 72 -7.21 -16.23 0.79
C ILE A 72 -7.29 -16.51 2.29
N LEU A 73 -6.66 -15.69 3.13
CA LEU A 73 -6.70 -15.86 4.58
C LEU A 73 -8.14 -15.80 5.12
N ILE A 74 -8.95 -14.83 4.65
CA ILE A 74 -10.36 -14.73 5.06
C ILE A 74 -11.13 -15.97 4.65
N ILE A 75 -10.94 -16.45 3.42
CA ILE A 75 -11.60 -17.67 2.92
C ILE A 75 -11.20 -18.87 3.79
N VAL A 76 -9.89 -19.08 4.02
CA VAL A 76 -9.38 -20.17 4.87
C VAL A 76 -9.96 -20.08 6.29
N LEU A 77 -10.04 -18.88 6.86
CA LEU A 77 -10.65 -18.66 8.18
C LEU A 77 -12.14 -18.96 8.19
N ILE A 78 -12.88 -18.67 7.11
CA ILE A 78 -14.30 -19.02 6.98
C ILE A 78 -14.44 -20.55 6.95
N TYR A 79 -13.69 -21.25 6.10
CA TYR A 79 -13.74 -22.72 6.04
C TYR A 79 -13.31 -23.37 7.35
N ALA A 80 -12.23 -22.89 7.98
CA ALA A 80 -11.76 -23.38 9.27
C ALA A 80 -12.78 -23.10 10.38
N GLY A 81 -13.42 -21.92 10.37
CA GLY A 81 -14.47 -21.55 11.31
C GLY A 81 -15.69 -22.47 11.19
N VAL A 82 -16.17 -22.73 9.97
CA VAL A 82 -17.29 -23.65 9.74
C VAL A 82 -16.94 -25.08 10.19
N GLN A 83 -15.71 -25.56 9.92
CA GLN A 83 -15.27 -26.87 10.44
C GLN A 83 -15.20 -26.90 11.97
N LEU A 84 -14.67 -25.84 12.59
CA LEU A 84 -14.55 -25.76 14.05
C LEU A 84 -15.94 -25.74 14.72
N ILE A 85 -16.85 -24.89 14.25
CA ILE A 85 -18.23 -24.79 14.76
C ILE A 85 -18.97 -26.13 14.57
N GLY A 86 -18.72 -26.83 13.45
CA GLY A 86 -19.23 -28.18 13.22
C GLY A 86 -18.68 -29.22 14.19
N SER A 87 -17.37 -29.22 14.41
CA SER A 87 -16.71 -30.15 15.35
C SER A 87 -17.15 -29.96 16.80
N LEU A 88 -17.52 -28.72 17.18
CA LEU A 88 -18.06 -28.39 18.50
C LEU A 88 -19.54 -28.79 18.68
N GLY A 89 -20.17 -29.37 17.65
CA GLY A 89 -21.58 -29.79 17.70
C GLY A 89 -22.55 -28.61 17.84
N TRP A 90 -22.13 -27.39 17.48
CA TRP A 90 -23.01 -26.22 17.53
C TRP A 90 -23.95 -26.18 16.32
N LEU A 91 -23.51 -26.73 15.18
CA LEU A 91 -24.31 -26.84 13.97
C LEU A 91 -25.43 -27.88 14.09
N SER A 92 -25.28 -28.92 14.92
CA SER A 92 -26.35 -29.90 15.16
C SER A 92 -27.52 -29.35 15.99
N ARG A 93 -27.37 -28.16 16.59
CA ARG A 93 -28.48 -27.41 17.23
C ARG A 93 -29.24 -26.53 16.26
N ILE A 94 -28.65 -26.19 15.11
CA ILE A 94 -29.33 -25.49 14.04
C ILE A 94 -30.09 -26.57 13.27
N ASN A 95 -31.35 -26.74 13.65
CA ASN A 95 -32.26 -27.71 13.06
C ASN A 95 -32.52 -27.29 11.60
N VAL A 96 -31.66 -27.70 10.65
CA VAL A 96 -31.93 -27.56 9.21
C VAL A 96 -32.94 -28.67 8.87
N THR A 97 -34.19 -28.42 9.25
CA THR A 97 -35.26 -29.40 9.51
C THR A 97 -35.76 -30.23 8.33
N ASP A 98 -35.15 -30.16 7.15
CA ASP A 98 -35.54 -30.97 5.98
C ASP A 98 -34.36 -31.58 5.21
N VAL A 99 -33.13 -31.46 5.70
CA VAL A 99 -31.92 -32.00 5.05
C VAL A 99 -31.77 -33.51 5.29
N ALA A 100 -32.59 -34.10 6.15
CA ALA A 100 -32.56 -35.53 6.50
C ALA A 100 -32.83 -36.50 5.31
N ARG A 101 -33.25 -35.98 4.14
CA ARG A 101 -33.41 -36.76 2.90
C ARG A 101 -32.28 -36.56 1.88
N LEU A 102 -31.33 -35.67 2.14
CA LEU A 102 -30.19 -35.45 1.25
C LEU A 102 -29.08 -36.43 1.66
N GLU A 103 -28.83 -37.42 0.80
CA GLU A 103 -27.78 -38.39 1.02
C GLU A 103 -26.40 -37.71 0.90
N PHE A 104 -25.39 -38.22 1.61
CA PHE A 104 -23.99 -37.81 1.44
C PHE A 104 -23.56 -37.74 -0.05
N ARG A 105 -24.09 -38.66 -0.85
CA ARG A 105 -23.89 -38.74 -2.30
C ARG A 105 -24.34 -37.46 -3.02
N ASP A 106 -25.43 -36.84 -2.60
CA ASP A 106 -26.00 -35.65 -3.25
C ASP A 106 -25.06 -34.45 -3.15
N PHE A 107 -24.46 -34.25 -1.96
CA PHE A 107 -23.46 -33.18 -1.76
C PHE A 107 -22.20 -33.43 -2.57
N TRP A 108 -21.72 -34.67 -2.62
CA TRP A 108 -20.53 -35.02 -3.39
C TRP A 108 -20.75 -34.78 -4.89
N THR A 109 -21.88 -35.23 -5.43
CA THR A 109 -22.25 -35.03 -6.83
C THR A 109 -22.35 -33.55 -7.19
N VAL A 110 -22.97 -32.72 -6.34
CA VAL A 110 -23.05 -31.26 -6.57
C VAL A 110 -21.66 -30.63 -6.61
N ASN A 111 -20.76 -30.97 -5.68
CA ASN A 111 -19.41 -30.42 -5.66
C ASN A 111 -18.58 -30.86 -6.88
N ILE A 112 -18.71 -32.11 -7.33
CA ILE A 112 -18.07 -32.59 -8.56
C ILE A 112 -18.60 -31.80 -9.77
N ALA A 113 -19.92 -31.60 -9.86
CA ALA A 113 -20.53 -30.85 -10.96
C ALA A 113 -20.04 -29.39 -10.98
N VAL A 114 -20.02 -28.73 -9.82
CA VAL A 114 -19.50 -27.36 -9.67
C VAL A 114 -18.02 -27.30 -10.09
N LEU A 115 -17.19 -28.23 -9.61
CA LEU A 115 -15.77 -28.31 -9.97
C LEU A 115 -15.60 -28.47 -11.49
N GLY A 116 -16.36 -29.37 -12.11
CA GLY A 116 -16.30 -29.64 -13.54
C GLY A 116 -16.68 -28.43 -14.39
N VAL A 117 -17.83 -27.81 -14.08
CA VAL A 117 -18.29 -26.59 -14.79
C VAL A 117 -17.30 -25.45 -14.61
N GLN A 118 -16.81 -25.23 -13.38
CA GLN A 118 -15.86 -24.16 -13.10
C GLN A 118 -14.53 -24.37 -13.83
N ALA A 119 -13.99 -25.59 -13.81
CA ALA A 119 -12.77 -25.92 -14.55
C ALA A 119 -12.94 -25.72 -16.06
N ALA A 120 -14.08 -26.13 -16.62
CA ALA A 120 -14.38 -25.91 -18.04
C ALA A 120 -14.48 -24.42 -18.39
N LEU A 121 -15.18 -23.61 -17.55
CA LEU A 121 -15.28 -22.17 -17.75
C LEU A 121 -13.91 -21.49 -17.70
N ILE A 122 -13.05 -21.85 -16.74
CA ILE A 122 -11.70 -21.29 -16.66
C ILE A 122 -10.88 -21.69 -17.89
N GLY A 123 -10.87 -22.98 -18.23
CA GLY A 123 -10.08 -23.54 -19.31
C GLY A 123 -10.49 -23.05 -20.70
N LEU A 124 -11.76 -22.67 -20.88
CA LEU A 124 -12.27 -22.17 -22.15
C LEU A 124 -12.24 -20.63 -22.24
N VAL A 125 -12.81 -19.95 -21.25
CA VAL A 125 -13.12 -18.51 -21.36
C VAL A 125 -11.86 -17.66 -21.22
N PHE A 126 -10.96 -17.97 -20.28
CA PHE A 126 -9.76 -17.15 -20.06
C PHE A 126 -8.81 -17.18 -21.25
N PRO A 127 -8.39 -18.35 -21.78
CA PRO A 127 -7.54 -18.39 -22.96
C PRO A 127 -8.15 -17.69 -24.17
N LEU A 128 -9.45 -17.91 -24.42
CA LEU A 128 -10.15 -17.28 -25.54
C LEU A 128 -10.14 -15.75 -25.44
N VAL A 129 -10.49 -15.20 -24.27
CA VAL A 129 -10.52 -13.74 -24.07
C VAL A 129 -9.12 -13.14 -24.13
N ILE A 130 -8.11 -13.79 -23.54
CA ILE A 130 -6.71 -13.33 -23.60
C ILE A 130 -6.23 -13.30 -25.05
N ALA A 131 -6.47 -14.36 -25.82
CA ALA A 131 -6.11 -14.43 -27.24
C ALA A 131 -6.78 -13.30 -28.04
N PHE A 132 -8.06 -13.07 -27.82
CA PHE A 132 -8.81 -12.03 -28.54
C PHE A 132 -8.33 -10.61 -28.21
N VAL A 133 -8.08 -10.31 -26.92
CA VAL A 133 -7.57 -8.99 -26.49
C VAL A 133 -6.13 -8.76 -26.98
N GLY A 134 -5.31 -9.81 -26.97
CA GLY A 134 -3.94 -9.79 -27.50
C GLY A 134 -3.93 -9.47 -28.99
N LEU A 135 -4.66 -10.27 -29.78
CA LEU A 135 -4.74 -10.12 -31.23
C LEU A 135 -5.30 -8.75 -31.64
N LEU A 136 -6.36 -8.26 -30.98
CA LEU A 136 -6.97 -6.97 -31.31
C LEU A 136 -6.13 -5.73 -30.98
N ASN A 137 -5.08 -5.88 -30.17
CA ASN A 137 -4.21 -4.76 -29.82
C ASN A 137 -2.75 -4.93 -30.27
N GLN A 138 -2.42 -6.02 -30.96
CA GLN A 138 -1.12 -6.21 -31.61
C GLN A 138 -0.82 -5.04 -32.57
N GLY A 139 0.43 -4.53 -32.54
CA GLY A 139 0.88 -3.44 -33.42
C GLY A 139 0.49 -2.01 -33.00
N ARG A 140 -0.10 -1.79 -31.82
CA ARG A 140 -0.42 -0.44 -31.32
C ARG A 140 0.61 0.06 -30.31
N ALA A 141 1.12 1.28 -30.51
CA ALA A 141 2.15 1.93 -29.68
C ALA A 141 1.80 2.11 -28.17
N ALA A 142 0.53 1.87 -27.78
CA ALA A 142 0.06 1.96 -26.40
C ALA A 142 -0.50 0.62 -25.88
N PHE A 143 -0.01 -0.52 -26.41
CA PHE A 143 -0.50 -1.85 -26.02
C PHE A 143 -0.37 -2.10 -24.51
N ALA A 144 0.82 -1.92 -23.95
CA ALA A 144 1.11 -2.23 -22.54
C ALA A 144 0.21 -1.43 -21.57
N SER A 145 0.13 -0.11 -21.73
CA SER A 145 -0.70 0.74 -20.87
C SER A 145 -2.20 0.43 -21.01
N ARG A 146 -2.67 0.13 -22.22
CA ARG A 146 -4.07 -0.28 -22.45
C ARG A 146 -4.35 -1.65 -21.85
N LEU A 147 -3.40 -2.58 -21.89
CA LEU A 147 -3.53 -3.90 -21.29
C LEU A 147 -3.60 -3.80 -19.76
N THR A 148 -2.81 -2.94 -19.14
CA THR A 148 -2.91 -2.65 -17.69
C THR A 148 -4.27 -2.07 -17.32
N ILE A 149 -4.74 -1.06 -18.05
CA ILE A 149 -6.07 -0.46 -17.82
C ILE A 149 -7.16 -1.52 -18.00
N TYR A 150 -7.04 -2.35 -19.02
CA TYR A 150 -7.95 -3.46 -19.29
C TYR A 150 -7.98 -4.42 -18.11
N ALA A 151 -6.82 -4.98 -17.72
CA ALA A 151 -6.72 -6.00 -16.67
C ALA A 151 -7.29 -5.50 -15.34
N GLU A 152 -7.00 -4.24 -14.98
CA GLU A 152 -7.53 -3.62 -13.77
C GLU A 152 -9.03 -3.33 -13.86
N SER A 153 -9.52 -2.93 -15.05
CA SER A 153 -10.93 -2.57 -15.22
C SER A 153 -11.85 -3.78 -15.34
N SER A 154 -11.38 -4.88 -15.92
CA SER A 154 -12.12 -6.14 -16.12
C SER A 154 -12.02 -7.09 -14.92
N MET A 155 -11.10 -6.80 -13.97
CA MET A 155 -10.82 -7.63 -12.81
C MET A 155 -10.39 -9.06 -13.20
N ALA A 156 -9.75 -9.21 -14.36
CA ALA A 156 -9.39 -10.50 -14.94
C ALA A 156 -8.65 -11.42 -13.94
N VAL A 157 -7.64 -10.86 -13.27
CA VAL A 157 -6.82 -11.59 -12.29
C VAL A 157 -7.67 -12.09 -11.13
N PHE A 158 -8.57 -11.26 -10.59
CA PHE A 158 -9.45 -11.66 -9.49
C PHE A 158 -10.39 -12.79 -9.90
N VAL A 159 -11.06 -12.66 -11.04
CA VAL A 159 -11.99 -13.70 -11.52
C VAL A 159 -11.25 -15.00 -11.73
N GLY A 160 -10.07 -14.97 -12.36
CA GLY A 160 -9.27 -16.17 -12.63
C GLY A 160 -8.78 -16.84 -11.35
N VAL A 161 -8.17 -16.07 -10.44
CA VAL A 161 -7.64 -16.59 -9.16
C VAL A 161 -8.76 -17.10 -8.27
N SER A 162 -9.86 -16.36 -8.10
CA SER A 162 -11.02 -16.80 -7.29
C SER A 162 -11.61 -18.10 -7.85
N SER A 163 -11.69 -18.20 -9.18
CA SER A 163 -12.21 -19.39 -9.86
C SER A 163 -11.30 -20.60 -9.65
N LEU A 164 -9.99 -20.43 -9.77
CA LEU A 164 -9.00 -21.48 -9.53
C LEU A 164 -8.98 -21.91 -8.05
N LEU A 165 -9.06 -20.95 -7.13
CA LEU A 165 -9.09 -21.22 -5.69
C LEU A 165 -10.32 -22.03 -5.30
N LEU A 166 -11.49 -21.76 -5.89
CA LEU A 166 -12.67 -22.58 -5.68
C LEU A 166 -12.45 -24.02 -6.15
N CYS A 167 -11.84 -24.22 -7.33
CA CYS A 167 -11.50 -25.57 -7.82
C CYS A 167 -10.57 -26.31 -6.85
N VAL A 168 -9.52 -25.64 -6.38
CA VAL A 168 -8.59 -26.21 -5.39
C VAL A 168 -9.29 -26.50 -4.08
N ALA A 169 -10.14 -25.59 -3.59
CA ALA A 169 -10.88 -25.78 -2.34
C ALA A 169 -11.80 -27.01 -2.42
N ILE A 170 -12.57 -27.15 -3.51
CA ILE A 170 -13.41 -28.33 -3.71
C ILE A 170 -12.55 -29.59 -3.83
N ALA A 171 -11.50 -29.58 -4.67
CA ALA A 171 -10.62 -30.73 -4.86
C ALA A 171 -9.96 -31.20 -3.55
N LEU A 172 -9.61 -30.27 -2.65
CA LEU A 172 -9.09 -30.59 -1.33
C LEU A 172 -10.17 -31.12 -0.37
N GLN A 173 -11.44 -30.73 -0.54
CA GLN A 173 -12.54 -31.22 0.29
C GLN A 173 -12.96 -32.64 -0.08
N LEU A 174 -12.96 -33.00 -1.37
CA LEU A 174 -13.48 -34.28 -1.85
C LEU A 174 -12.90 -35.52 -1.13
N PRO A 175 -11.58 -35.63 -0.86
CA PRO A 175 -11.02 -36.79 -0.14
C PRO A 175 -11.47 -36.90 1.32
N PHE A 176 -11.85 -35.78 1.94
CA PHE A 176 -12.28 -35.73 3.35
C PHE A 176 -13.79 -35.68 3.51
N ALA A 177 -14.55 -35.80 2.41
CA ALA A 177 -15.99 -35.70 2.42
C ALA A 177 -16.62 -36.70 3.42
N SER A 178 -16.13 -37.95 3.47
CA SER A 178 -16.62 -38.99 4.40
C SER A 178 -16.42 -38.66 5.89
N ARG A 179 -15.50 -37.75 6.24
CA ARG A 179 -15.25 -37.33 7.63
C ARG A 179 -16.03 -36.08 8.03
N THR A 180 -16.75 -35.48 7.08
CA THR A 180 -17.38 -34.16 7.25
C THR A 180 -18.90 -34.22 7.08
N GLU A 181 -19.52 -35.38 7.31
CA GLU A 181 -20.98 -35.58 7.12
C GLU A 181 -21.83 -34.50 7.80
N ALA A 182 -21.47 -34.09 9.03
CA ALA A 182 -22.18 -33.04 9.76
C ALA A 182 -22.00 -31.61 9.19
N THR A 183 -20.92 -31.35 8.45
CA THR A 183 -20.60 -30.02 7.88
C THR A 183 -20.74 -29.97 6.35
N GLY A 184 -20.93 -31.12 5.69
CA GLY A 184 -20.91 -31.28 4.24
C GLY A 184 -21.96 -30.44 3.50
N ALA A 185 -23.17 -30.34 4.06
CA ALA A 185 -24.23 -29.51 3.49
C ALA A 185 -23.85 -28.02 3.48
N ILE A 186 -23.34 -27.51 4.59
CA ILE A 186 -22.95 -26.10 4.74
C ILE A 186 -21.74 -25.77 3.86
N MET A 187 -20.77 -26.69 3.78
CA MET A 187 -19.63 -26.53 2.87
C MET A 187 -20.05 -26.52 1.41
N THR A 188 -21.00 -27.38 1.03
CA THR A 188 -21.56 -27.40 -0.32
C THR A 188 -22.31 -26.12 -0.65
N MET A 189 -23.12 -25.59 0.29
CA MET A 189 -23.78 -24.30 0.12
C MET A 189 -22.77 -23.15 0.00
N LEU A 190 -21.68 -23.17 0.76
CA LEU A 190 -20.61 -22.18 0.66
C LEU A 190 -19.91 -22.24 -0.70
N ASN A 191 -19.58 -23.45 -1.17
CA ASN A 191 -19.00 -23.67 -2.49
C ASN A 191 -19.95 -23.20 -3.61
N LEU A 192 -21.26 -23.47 -3.48
CA LEU A 192 -22.25 -23.04 -4.45
C LEU A 192 -22.42 -21.51 -4.45
N ALA A 193 -22.46 -20.87 -3.29
CA ALA A 193 -22.52 -19.42 -3.18
C ALA A 193 -21.26 -18.77 -3.79
N TRP A 194 -20.08 -19.34 -3.53
CA TRP A 194 -18.83 -18.89 -4.15
C TRP A 194 -18.83 -19.11 -5.66
N PHE A 195 -19.31 -20.25 -6.14
CA PHE A 195 -19.48 -20.54 -7.57
C PHE A 195 -20.38 -19.51 -8.26
N ILE A 196 -21.56 -19.23 -7.70
CA ILE A 196 -22.49 -18.21 -8.24
C ILE A 196 -21.80 -16.84 -8.30
N GLY A 197 -21.06 -16.48 -7.25
CA GLY A 197 -20.23 -15.27 -7.24
C GLY A 197 -19.21 -15.23 -8.37
N ASN A 198 -18.51 -16.35 -8.62
CA ASN A 198 -17.53 -16.48 -9.70
C ASN A 198 -18.20 -16.40 -11.09
N VAL A 199 -19.36 -17.02 -11.30
CA VAL A 199 -20.11 -16.92 -12.55
C VAL A 199 -20.54 -15.47 -12.82
N GLY A 200 -21.07 -14.77 -11.80
CA GLY A 200 -21.42 -13.35 -11.93
C GLY A 200 -20.20 -12.48 -12.25
N ALA A 201 -19.06 -12.74 -11.60
CA ALA A 201 -17.82 -12.05 -11.86
C ALA A 201 -17.26 -12.34 -13.27
N LEU A 202 -17.43 -13.57 -13.76
CA LEU A 202 -17.06 -13.98 -15.12
C LEU A 202 -17.91 -13.28 -16.19
N VAL A 203 -19.23 -13.21 -15.99
CA VAL A 203 -20.12 -12.45 -16.88
C VAL A 203 -19.73 -10.97 -16.90
N TYR A 204 -19.48 -10.38 -15.73
CA TYR A 204 -18.97 -9.01 -15.64
C TYR A 204 -17.65 -8.83 -16.40
N PHE A 205 -16.70 -9.76 -16.22
CA PHE A 205 -15.41 -9.76 -16.91
C PHE A 205 -15.60 -9.77 -18.43
N VAL A 206 -16.39 -10.69 -18.97
CA VAL A 206 -16.65 -10.81 -20.42
C VAL A 206 -17.30 -9.54 -20.98
N LEU A 207 -18.36 -9.04 -20.33
CA LEU A 207 -19.04 -7.81 -20.75
C LEU A 207 -18.10 -6.60 -20.71
N ARG A 208 -17.23 -6.53 -19.70
CA ARG A 208 -16.24 -5.45 -19.57
C ARG A 208 -15.17 -5.54 -20.63
N THR A 209 -14.74 -6.75 -21.00
CA THR A 209 -13.83 -6.98 -22.12
C THR A 209 -14.44 -6.49 -23.42
N ILE A 210 -15.67 -6.89 -23.75
CA ILE A 210 -16.38 -6.43 -24.96
C ILE A 210 -16.48 -4.90 -24.99
N ALA A 211 -16.87 -4.29 -23.86
CA ALA A 211 -16.96 -2.83 -23.75
C ALA A 211 -15.60 -2.13 -23.93
N PHE A 212 -14.50 -2.74 -23.47
CA PHE A 212 -13.16 -2.18 -23.66
C PHE A 212 -12.67 -2.27 -25.11
N LEU A 213 -13.10 -3.29 -25.85
CA LEU A 213 -12.80 -3.45 -27.27
C LEU A 213 -13.51 -2.42 -28.14
N HIS A 214 -14.71 -1.97 -27.73
CA HIS A 214 -15.48 -0.98 -28.47
C HIS A 214 -14.97 0.45 -28.24
N PRO A 215 -14.51 1.19 -29.28
CA PRO A 215 -13.88 2.50 -29.12
C PRO A 215 -14.75 3.53 -28.38
N ALA A 216 -16.06 3.57 -28.66
CA ALA A 216 -16.99 4.50 -28.04
C ALA A 216 -17.15 4.28 -26.52
N ARG A 217 -17.00 3.04 -26.05
CA ARG A 217 -17.14 2.70 -24.62
C ARG A 217 -15.80 2.73 -23.87
N ARG A 218 -14.68 2.80 -24.59
CA ARG A 218 -13.33 2.82 -24.01
C ARG A 218 -13.02 4.12 -23.26
N ALA A 219 -13.41 5.28 -23.79
CA ALA A 219 -13.08 6.57 -23.19
C ALA A 219 -13.63 6.72 -21.74
N PRO A 220 -14.90 6.38 -21.45
CA PRO A 220 -15.41 6.36 -20.06
C PRO A 220 -14.63 5.42 -19.13
N ILE A 221 -14.19 4.26 -19.63
CA ILE A 221 -13.41 3.28 -18.84
C ILE A 221 -12.05 3.88 -18.46
N ILE A 222 -11.36 4.51 -19.42
CA ILE A 222 -10.09 5.18 -19.18
C ILE A 222 -10.27 6.34 -18.20
N ARG A 223 -11.30 7.19 -18.37
CA ARG A 223 -11.57 8.30 -17.43
C ARG A 223 -11.81 7.80 -16.01
N ALA A 224 -12.59 6.73 -15.84
CA ALA A 224 -12.81 6.11 -14.54
C ALA A 224 -11.51 5.55 -13.95
N TYR A 225 -10.67 4.90 -14.76
CA TYR A 225 -9.36 4.42 -14.31
C TYR A 225 -8.46 5.58 -13.86
N VAL A 226 -8.37 6.64 -14.66
CA VAL A 226 -7.58 7.83 -14.31
C VAL A 226 -8.10 8.44 -13.01
N ALA A 227 -9.41 8.66 -12.87
CA ALA A 227 -10.00 9.30 -11.70
C ALA A 227 -9.81 8.51 -10.39
N ASN A 228 -9.78 7.18 -10.44
CA ASN A 228 -9.76 6.34 -9.24
C ASN A 228 -8.41 5.69 -8.94
N VAL A 229 -7.50 5.59 -9.92
CA VAL A 229 -6.20 4.90 -9.75
C VAL A 229 -5.04 5.87 -9.97
N VAL A 230 -4.97 6.48 -11.15
CA VAL A 230 -3.83 7.33 -11.52
C VAL A 230 -3.85 8.64 -10.73
N TRP A 231 -4.96 9.37 -10.79
CA TRP A 231 -5.08 10.70 -10.21
C TRP A 231 -4.85 10.74 -8.70
N PRO A 232 -5.43 9.82 -7.89
CA PRO A 232 -5.11 9.77 -6.46
C PRO A 232 -3.63 9.49 -6.19
N ARG A 233 -2.97 8.65 -7.00
CA ARG A 233 -1.55 8.35 -6.86
C ARG A 233 -0.69 9.59 -7.19
N GLU A 234 -0.88 10.18 -8.37
CA GLU A 234 -0.11 11.35 -8.81
C GLU A 234 -0.33 12.55 -7.87
N LEU A 235 -1.57 12.77 -7.41
CA LEU A 235 -1.85 13.80 -6.42
C LEU A 235 -1.16 13.52 -5.09
N ASN A 236 -1.17 12.28 -4.61
CA ASN A 236 -0.47 11.93 -3.37
C ASN A 236 1.03 12.22 -3.49
N GLU A 237 1.68 11.81 -4.57
CA GLU A 237 3.10 12.07 -4.78
C GLU A 237 3.41 13.57 -4.87
N THR A 238 2.55 14.32 -5.58
CA THR A 238 2.68 15.78 -5.71
C THR A 238 2.48 16.48 -4.37
N VAL A 239 1.47 16.11 -3.59
CA VAL A 239 1.20 16.68 -2.27
C VAL A 239 2.32 16.33 -1.30
N ILE A 240 2.82 15.10 -1.29
CA ILE A 240 3.98 14.72 -0.46
C ILE A 240 5.18 15.61 -0.80
N ARG A 241 5.53 15.75 -2.08
CA ARG A 241 6.67 16.58 -2.51
C ARG A 241 6.48 18.05 -2.13
N ASN A 242 5.30 18.63 -2.40
CA ASN A 242 5.00 20.02 -2.05
C ASN A 242 5.07 20.25 -0.52
N ARG A 243 4.55 19.31 0.27
CA ARG A 243 4.53 19.40 1.73
C ARG A 243 5.93 19.22 2.33
N TRP A 244 6.77 18.41 1.70
CA TRP A 244 8.18 18.26 2.08
C TRP A 244 9.01 19.50 1.74
N SER A 245 8.92 19.97 0.50
CA SER A 245 9.67 21.16 0.04
C SER A 245 9.28 22.42 0.82
N ASN A 246 8.05 22.47 1.33
CA ASN A 246 7.53 23.57 2.14
C ASN A 246 7.29 23.14 3.60
N ALA A 247 8.05 22.17 4.11
CA ALA A 247 7.84 21.64 5.47
C ALA A 247 7.96 22.72 6.55
N VAL A 248 8.79 23.74 6.33
CA VAL A 248 8.91 24.91 7.21
C VAL A 248 7.67 25.81 7.09
N ALA A 249 7.24 26.15 5.88
CA ALA A 249 6.06 27.00 5.66
C ALA A 249 4.73 26.39 6.13
N TYR A 250 4.67 25.05 6.27
CA TYR A 250 3.54 24.34 6.85
C TYR A 250 3.70 24.02 8.34
N ASP A 251 4.69 24.61 9.02
CA ASP A 251 4.99 24.43 10.45
C ASP A 251 5.27 22.97 10.87
N TYR A 252 5.69 22.12 9.92
CA TYR A 252 6.07 20.74 10.22
C TYR A 252 7.48 20.66 10.80
N LEU A 253 8.39 21.50 10.30
CA LEU A 253 9.77 21.59 10.72
C LEU A 253 10.11 23.05 11.03
N LEU A 254 11.13 23.27 11.86
CA LEU A 254 11.52 24.62 12.26
C LEU A 254 12.49 25.21 11.25
N ASP A 255 12.34 26.51 10.99
CA ASP A 255 13.32 27.27 10.25
C ASP A 255 14.56 27.56 11.09
N GLY A 256 15.68 27.70 10.40
CA GLY A 256 16.87 28.33 10.94
C GLY A 256 16.72 29.85 10.97
N ASP A 257 17.82 30.52 11.22
CA ASP A 257 17.98 31.95 11.06
C ASP A 257 18.11 32.23 9.55
N GLN A 258 17.40 33.26 9.07
CA GLN A 258 17.45 33.66 7.67
C GLN A 258 18.72 34.45 7.39
N VAL A 259 19.82 33.73 7.24
CA VAL A 259 21.14 34.26 6.88
C VAL A 259 21.33 34.08 5.38
N ASP A 260 21.87 35.10 4.71
CA ASP A 260 22.25 34.99 3.30
C ASP A 260 23.18 33.78 3.09
N LEU A 261 22.95 33.02 2.02
CA LEU A 261 23.73 31.84 1.66
C LEU A 261 25.23 32.14 1.55
N PHE A 262 25.57 33.38 1.18
CA PHE A 262 26.94 33.85 1.00
C PHE A 262 27.48 34.67 2.17
N ASP A 263 26.64 35.01 3.15
CA ASP A 263 27.10 35.69 4.34
C ASP A 263 27.89 34.70 5.22
N ARG A 264 29.09 35.14 5.61
CA ARG A 264 30.00 34.39 6.49
C ARG A 264 29.79 34.74 7.96
N GLY A 265 28.84 35.63 8.27
CA GLY A 265 28.40 35.93 9.62
C GLY A 265 27.90 34.68 10.37
N GLY A 266 27.91 34.73 11.70
CA GLY A 266 27.39 33.64 12.52
C GLY A 266 25.88 33.44 12.35
N GLY A 267 25.42 32.20 12.43
CA GLY A 267 23.99 31.89 12.38
C GLY A 267 23.69 30.41 12.21
N VAL A 268 22.44 30.02 12.44
CA VAL A 268 22.02 28.62 12.43
C VAL A 268 21.06 28.36 11.28
N ARG A 269 21.41 27.52 10.31
CA ARG A 269 20.56 27.25 9.13
C ARG A 269 20.05 25.80 9.12
N THR A 270 18.85 25.62 8.58
CA THR A 270 18.26 24.29 8.34
C THR A 270 17.93 24.08 6.87
N TRP A 271 18.15 22.86 6.37
CA TRP A 271 17.96 22.52 4.95
C TRP A 271 17.23 21.18 4.79
N TYR A 272 15.99 21.21 4.30
CA TYR A 272 15.17 20.02 4.07
C TYR A 272 15.03 19.70 2.58
N SER A 273 16.17 19.58 1.89
CA SER A 273 16.23 19.37 0.45
C SER A 273 17.40 18.47 0.09
N ALA A 274 17.30 17.77 -1.05
CA ALA A 274 18.40 16.98 -1.61
C ALA A 274 19.67 17.80 -1.87
N LEU A 275 19.54 19.13 -2.03
CA LEU A 275 20.65 20.06 -2.23
C LEU A 275 21.37 20.46 -0.91
N ALA A 276 20.96 19.89 0.22
CA ALA A 276 21.60 20.13 1.52
C ALA A 276 22.98 19.47 1.58
N GLU A 277 24.00 20.10 0.99
CA GLU A 277 25.37 19.57 0.97
C GLU A 277 26.24 20.06 2.14
N PHE A 278 25.75 21.05 2.90
CA PHE A 278 26.48 21.66 4.00
C PHE A 278 26.60 20.74 5.24
N GLY A 279 27.78 20.77 5.87
CA GLY A 279 28.08 20.01 7.09
C GLY A 279 28.54 18.57 6.85
N GLU A 280 29.02 17.94 7.93
CA GLU A 280 29.52 16.57 7.90
C GLU A 280 28.36 15.55 7.90
N PRO A 281 28.49 14.43 7.18
CA PRO A 281 27.51 13.35 7.26
C PRO A 281 27.50 12.73 8.66
N ARG A 282 26.47 13.04 9.46
CA ARG A 282 26.33 12.55 10.84
C ARG A 282 25.48 11.29 10.94
N VAL A 283 24.57 11.10 9.99
CA VAL A 283 23.70 9.91 9.94
C VAL A 283 23.66 9.39 8.51
N ALA A 284 24.15 8.18 8.32
CA ALA A 284 24.03 7.45 7.07
C ALA A 284 23.33 6.10 7.29
N ARG A 285 22.80 5.56 6.19
CA ARG A 285 22.20 4.23 6.11
C ARG A 285 22.66 3.55 4.83
N ARG A 286 23.20 2.33 4.97
CA ARG A 286 23.53 1.48 3.83
C ARG A 286 22.31 0.70 3.36
N LEU A 287 21.95 0.87 2.09
CA LEU A 287 20.84 0.24 1.42
C LEU A 287 21.39 -0.84 0.48
N ARG A 288 20.99 -2.09 0.71
CA ARG A 288 21.47 -3.26 -0.06
C ARG A 288 20.84 -3.39 -1.45
N ARG A 289 19.78 -2.64 -1.72
CA ARG A 289 18.97 -2.69 -2.94
C ARG A 289 18.40 -1.30 -3.20
N LYS A 290 17.99 -1.06 -4.44
CA LYS A 290 17.23 0.13 -4.82
C LYS A 290 15.90 0.21 -4.05
N VAL A 291 15.73 1.29 -3.30
CA VAL A 291 14.53 1.59 -2.49
C VAL A 291 14.07 3.02 -2.69
N ARG A 292 12.77 3.28 -2.57
CA ARG A 292 12.15 4.60 -2.65
C ARG A 292 11.86 5.14 -1.24
N LEU A 293 12.12 6.42 -0.99
CA LEU A 293 11.65 7.07 0.24
C LEU A 293 10.14 7.32 0.11
N VAL A 294 9.33 6.55 0.85
CA VAL A 294 7.87 6.57 0.72
C VAL A 294 7.16 7.41 1.77
N ASP A 295 7.79 7.63 2.92
CA ASP A 295 7.17 8.34 4.03
C ASP A 295 8.24 8.97 4.93
N VAL A 296 7.91 10.14 5.46
CA VAL A 296 8.74 10.88 6.42
C VAL A 296 7.89 11.19 7.65
N ARG A 297 8.32 10.68 8.80
CA ARG A 297 7.65 10.93 10.08
C ARG A 297 8.15 12.25 10.66
N LEU A 298 7.45 13.32 10.30
CA LEU A 298 7.74 14.69 10.73
C LEU A 298 7.78 14.81 12.25
N ALA A 299 6.90 14.10 12.97
CA ALA A 299 6.86 14.05 14.42
C ALA A 299 8.13 13.47 15.09
N LEU A 300 8.92 12.66 14.37
CA LEU A 300 10.22 12.18 14.83
C LEU A 300 11.36 13.14 14.47
N LEU A 301 11.27 13.78 13.31
CA LEU A 301 12.30 14.67 12.82
C LEU A 301 12.27 16.04 13.51
N ALA A 302 11.08 16.59 13.76
CA ALA A 302 10.90 17.93 14.32
C ALA A 302 11.53 18.09 15.71
N PRO A 303 11.39 17.16 16.67
CA PRO A 303 12.06 17.27 17.97
C PRO A 303 13.58 17.23 17.86
N VAL A 304 14.12 16.44 16.92
CA VAL A 304 15.57 16.37 16.66
C VAL A 304 16.07 17.70 16.12
N ALA A 305 15.41 18.23 15.08
CA ALA A 305 15.75 19.54 14.51
C ALA A 305 15.65 20.65 15.55
N ARG A 306 14.59 20.67 16.36
CA ARG A 306 14.39 21.66 17.45
C ARG A 306 15.50 21.60 18.50
N THR A 307 15.87 20.38 18.92
CA THR A 307 16.92 20.19 19.93
C THR A 307 18.27 20.63 19.38
N TRP A 308 18.58 20.25 18.13
CA TRP A 308 19.80 20.66 17.45
C TRP A 308 19.86 22.18 17.24
N LEU A 309 18.78 22.82 16.80
CA LEU A 309 18.68 24.28 16.65
C LEU A 309 18.95 25.01 17.98
N ALA A 310 18.37 24.52 19.07
CA ALA A 310 18.59 25.10 20.40
C ALA A 310 20.05 24.94 20.86
N GLU A 311 20.70 23.82 20.53
CA GLU A 311 22.11 23.60 20.82
C GLU A 311 23.02 24.49 19.97
N ALA A 312 22.73 24.60 18.67
CA ALA A 312 23.46 25.44 17.75
C ALA A 312 23.37 26.92 18.12
N ARG A 313 22.18 27.43 18.48
CA ARG A 313 22.02 28.82 18.92
C ARG A 313 22.69 29.12 20.26
N ALA A 314 22.88 28.12 21.11
CA ALA A 314 23.62 28.26 22.36
C ALA A 314 25.13 28.21 22.15
N PHE A 315 25.59 27.73 20.99
CA PHE A 315 26.98 27.63 20.61
C PHE A 315 27.37 28.89 19.82
N ASP A 316 27.65 29.98 20.53
CA ASP A 316 28.04 31.25 19.91
C ASP A 316 29.56 31.29 19.69
N ASP A 317 30.00 30.79 18.53
CA ASP A 317 31.40 30.82 18.10
C ASP A 317 31.64 31.73 16.87
N GLY A 318 30.62 32.52 16.49
CA GLY A 318 30.64 33.37 15.31
C GLY A 318 30.68 32.61 13.98
N ARG A 319 30.49 31.29 13.96
CA ARG A 319 30.45 30.48 12.74
C ARG A 319 29.02 30.15 12.35
N VAL A 320 28.87 29.71 11.11
CA VAL A 320 27.60 29.17 10.63
C VAL A 320 27.46 27.71 11.06
N HIS A 321 26.29 27.36 11.56
CA HIS A 321 25.92 25.99 11.90
C HIS A 321 24.80 25.52 10.99
N ASP A 322 25.04 24.43 10.26
CA ASP A 322 24.10 23.86 9.31
C ASP A 322 23.57 22.52 9.79
N PHE A 323 22.26 22.31 9.65
CA PHE A 323 21.61 21.00 9.75
C PHE A 323 20.79 20.73 8.50
N GLY A 324 21.09 19.63 7.81
CA GLY A 324 20.47 19.30 6.55
C GLY A 324 20.00 17.86 6.49
N THR A 325 18.88 17.60 5.82
CA THR A 325 18.45 16.24 5.46
C THR A 325 18.44 16.12 3.93
N PRO A 326 19.49 15.54 3.31
CA PRO A 326 19.66 15.48 1.86
C PRO A 326 18.85 14.34 1.22
N VAL A 327 17.62 14.15 1.69
CA VAL A 327 16.68 13.14 1.17
C VAL A 327 15.36 13.79 0.80
N ASP A 328 14.76 13.33 -0.28
CA ASP A 328 13.51 13.84 -0.84
C ASP A 328 12.56 12.66 -1.09
N PRO A 329 11.31 12.71 -0.57
CA PRO A 329 10.32 11.70 -0.83
C PRO A 329 10.08 11.47 -2.33
N GLY A 330 9.83 10.20 -2.68
CA GLY A 330 9.59 9.80 -4.07
C GLY A 330 10.85 9.57 -4.91
N ILE A 331 12.04 9.90 -4.40
CA ILE A 331 13.32 9.57 -5.04
C ILE A 331 13.76 8.13 -4.70
N ASN A 332 14.41 7.49 -5.68
CA ASN A 332 15.02 6.18 -5.52
C ASN A 332 16.46 6.30 -5.04
N TYR A 333 16.81 5.50 -4.06
CA TYR A 333 18.11 5.47 -3.41
C TYR A 333 18.71 4.07 -3.41
N GLU A 334 20.03 3.99 -3.48
CA GLU A 334 20.81 2.75 -3.45
C GLU A 334 22.19 3.03 -2.83
N GLY A 335 22.81 2.01 -2.22
CA GLY A 335 24.14 2.16 -1.63
C GLY A 335 24.13 2.91 -0.31
N GLU A 336 25.14 3.75 -0.07
CA GLU A 336 25.23 4.56 1.15
C GLU A 336 24.46 5.87 0.98
N VAL A 337 23.45 6.07 1.82
CA VAL A 337 22.62 7.28 1.81
C VAL A 337 22.80 8.06 3.09
N VAL A 338 23.19 9.32 2.95
CA VAL A 338 23.23 10.27 4.06
C VAL A 338 21.81 10.73 4.36
N LEU A 339 21.34 10.49 5.57
CA LEU A 339 20.01 10.89 6.04
C LEU A 339 20.05 12.28 6.70
N ALA A 340 21.17 12.63 7.32
CA ALA A 340 21.37 13.95 7.90
C ALA A 340 22.85 14.36 7.88
N ARG A 341 23.06 15.64 7.58
CA ARG A 341 24.32 16.36 7.74
C ARG A 341 24.17 17.38 8.85
N ALA A 342 25.21 17.54 9.66
CA ALA A 342 25.22 18.58 10.68
C ALA A 342 26.65 19.03 11.00
N THR A 343 26.86 20.32 11.22
CA THR A 343 28.14 20.86 11.71
C THR A 343 28.42 20.35 13.12
N LEU A 344 27.44 20.48 14.02
CA LEU A 344 27.53 20.00 15.40
C LEU A 344 27.25 18.48 15.50
N PRO A 345 27.84 17.79 16.49
CA PRO A 345 27.65 16.36 16.67
C PRO A 345 26.22 16.03 17.12
N LEU A 346 25.62 15.00 16.52
CA LEU A 346 24.31 14.49 16.94
C LEU A 346 24.45 13.42 18.03
N THR A 347 23.59 13.50 19.06
CA THR A 347 23.49 12.48 20.11
C THR A 347 22.99 11.14 19.56
N PRO A 348 23.29 10.00 20.21
CA PRO A 348 22.81 8.69 19.76
C PRO A 348 21.28 8.61 19.58
N ILE A 349 20.53 9.27 20.47
CA ILE A 349 19.06 9.34 20.41
C ILE A 349 18.61 10.15 19.19
N ALA A 350 19.24 11.29 18.91
CA ALA A 350 18.96 12.08 17.71
C ALA A 350 19.24 11.30 16.42
N ARG A 351 20.38 10.58 16.37
CA ARG A 351 20.72 9.71 15.21
C ARG A 351 19.70 8.60 15.00
N TRP A 352 19.22 7.99 16.08
CA TRP A 352 18.15 7.00 16.03
C TRP A 352 16.83 7.61 15.54
N GLY A 353 16.45 8.78 16.07
CA GLY A 353 15.24 9.50 15.64
C GLY A 353 15.24 9.83 14.15
N ILE A 354 16.37 10.30 13.62
CA ILE A 354 16.56 10.54 12.17
C ILE A 354 16.45 9.25 11.36
N ARG A 355 17.05 8.15 11.83
CA ARG A 355 16.91 6.85 11.12
C ARG A 355 15.47 6.35 11.11
N ALA A 356 14.73 6.57 12.20
CA ALA A 356 13.34 6.18 12.34
C ALA A 356 12.37 7.11 11.58
N SER A 357 12.76 8.35 11.29
CA SER A 357 11.92 9.30 10.56
C SER A 357 11.76 8.94 9.09
N PHE A 358 12.75 8.31 8.46
CA PHE A 358 12.73 7.99 7.03
C PHE A 358 12.33 6.54 6.76
N ARG A 359 11.18 6.35 6.11
CA ARG A 359 10.68 5.03 5.73
C ARG A 359 10.89 4.76 4.25
N PHE A 360 11.67 3.72 3.98
CA PHE A 360 11.97 3.26 2.63
C PHE A 360 11.13 2.02 2.25
N ARG A 361 10.76 1.91 0.98
CA ARG A 361 10.11 0.72 0.37
C ARG A 361 10.88 0.27 -0.86
N ARG A 362 10.81 -1.02 -1.21
CA ARG A 362 11.49 -1.53 -2.42
C ARG A 362 10.85 -0.95 -3.69
N VAL A 363 11.69 -0.58 -4.66
CA VAL A 363 11.24 -0.17 -6.00
C VAL A 363 10.76 -1.45 -6.71
N GLY A 364 9.45 -1.55 -6.97
CA GLY A 364 8.78 -2.79 -7.44
C GLY A 364 7.73 -3.36 -6.47
N GLU A 365 7.40 -2.65 -5.39
CA GLU A 365 6.19 -2.87 -4.57
C GLU A 365 5.15 -1.75 -4.78
N ASP A 366 5.37 -0.85 -5.76
CA ASP A 366 4.45 0.24 -6.07
C ASP A 366 3.34 -0.30 -6.99
N HIS A 367 2.30 -0.85 -6.36
CA HIS A 367 1.08 -1.33 -7.01
C HIS A 367 0.59 -0.32 -8.05
N GLY A 368 0.75 -0.65 -9.33
CA GLY A 368 0.25 0.13 -10.45
C GLY A 368 1.30 0.91 -11.24
N SER A 369 2.61 0.71 -11.02
CA SER A 369 3.59 1.13 -12.03
C SER A 369 3.32 0.32 -13.32
N ILE A 370 3.29 1.01 -14.47
CA ILE A 370 3.00 0.40 -15.79
C ILE A 370 4.00 -0.72 -16.12
N ASP A 371 5.19 -0.69 -15.52
CA ASP A 371 6.25 -1.69 -15.65
C ASP A 371 5.90 -3.06 -15.04
N GLU A 372 5.16 -3.12 -13.93
CA GLU A 372 4.83 -4.39 -13.26
C GLU A 372 3.88 -5.26 -14.10
N THR A 373 2.98 -4.63 -14.86
CA THR A 373 2.10 -5.39 -15.78
C THR A 373 2.82 -5.72 -17.08
N ALA A 374 3.69 -4.83 -17.59
CA ALA A 374 4.47 -5.10 -18.80
C ALA A 374 5.39 -6.32 -18.61
N THR A 375 6.01 -6.46 -17.43
CA THR A 375 6.88 -7.61 -17.11
C THR A 375 6.14 -8.95 -16.96
N LEU A 376 4.85 -8.94 -16.59
CA LEU A 376 4.01 -10.15 -16.53
C LEU A 376 3.60 -10.68 -17.92
N PHE A 377 3.59 -9.83 -18.94
CA PHE A 377 3.18 -10.18 -20.31
C PHE A 377 4.33 -10.14 -21.34
N ALA A 378 5.55 -9.80 -20.92
CA ALA A 378 6.75 -9.75 -21.77
C ALA A 378 7.65 -11.01 -21.65
N ARG A 379 7.12 -12.10 -21.09
CA ARG A 379 7.78 -13.41 -21.09
C ARG A 379 7.11 -14.39 -22.02
#